data_AF-A0A0E9SM82-F1
#
_entry.id   AF-A0A0E9SM82-F1
#
_cell.length_a   1.000
_cell.length_b   1.000
_cell.length_c   1.000
_cell.angle_alpha   90.00
_cell.angle_beta   90.00
_cell.angle_gamma   90.00
#
_symmetry.space_group_name_H-M   'P 1'
#
loop_
_entity.id
_entity.type
_entity.pdbx_description
1 polymer ?
#
loop_
_entity_poly.entity_id
_entity_poly.type
_entity_poly.pdbx_seq_one_letter_code
_entity_poly.pdbx_strand_id
1 'polypeptide(L)'
;MSVHYSMFVSSVHTQGSCTMKLNSSTELMPITWREFSSIHPFVPLDQAQGYQQLFRQLERDLCEITGYDAISLQPNSGAQGEYAGLAAIKTYLNFKGEDTEQFV
;
A
#
# COMPACT_ATOMS: atom_id res chain seq x y z
N MET A 1 -28.03 -5.19 8.10
CA MET A 1 -28.45 -4.57 6.83
C MET A 1 -27.22 -4.51 5.93
N SER A 2 -26.93 -5.58 5.21
CA SER A 2 -25.72 -5.68 4.36
C SER A 2 -25.99 -4.98 3.04
N VAL A 3 -25.47 -3.77 2.87
CA VAL A 3 -25.37 -3.14 1.55
C VAL A 3 -24.22 -3.80 0.80
N HIS A 4 -24.53 -4.87 0.05
CA HIS A 4 -23.67 -5.38 -1.01
C HIS A 4 -23.69 -4.38 -2.17
N TYR A 5 -22.85 -3.34 -2.09
CA TYR A 5 -22.55 -2.50 -3.25
C TYR A 5 -21.24 -3.01 -3.87
N SER A 6 -21.36 -3.93 -4.83
CA SER A 6 -20.26 -4.26 -5.75
C SER A 6 -19.95 -3.03 -6.60
N MET A 7 -18.68 -2.81 -6.94
CA MET A 7 -18.26 -1.73 -7.82
C MET A 7 -18.85 -1.96 -9.24
N PHE A 8 -20.08 -1.48 -9.39
CA PHE A 8 -20.87 -1.17 -10.58
C PHE A 8 -20.60 -1.96 -11.87
N VAL A 9 -21.34 -3.05 -12.03
CA VAL A 9 -21.76 -3.56 -13.34
C VAL A 9 -22.89 -2.68 -13.93
N SER A 10 -23.58 -1.88 -13.10
CA SER A 10 -24.90 -1.32 -13.46
C SER A 10 -24.99 0.20 -13.70
N SER A 11 -24.22 1.07 -13.02
CA SER A 11 -24.40 2.55 -13.03
C SER A 11 -23.16 3.29 -12.50
N VAL A 12 -23.13 4.63 -12.50
CA VAL A 12 -22.03 5.40 -11.88
C VAL A 12 -22.39 5.78 -10.43
N HIS A 13 -21.43 5.79 -9.50
CA HIS A 13 -21.62 6.28 -8.14
C HIS A 13 -20.46 7.15 -7.67
N THR A 14 -20.80 8.31 -7.13
CA THR A 14 -19.87 9.39 -6.84
C THR A 14 -19.75 9.61 -5.33
N GLN A 15 -19.30 8.61 -4.60
CA GLN A 15 -18.98 8.79 -3.18
C GLN A 15 -17.68 9.59 -3.07
N GLY A 16 -17.79 10.82 -2.53
CA GLY A 16 -16.64 11.70 -2.28
C GLY A 16 -15.59 11.02 -1.39
N SER A 17 -14.31 11.36 -1.60
CA SER A 17 -13.13 10.78 -0.92
C SER A 17 -12.83 9.30 -1.22
N CYS A 18 -13.78 8.52 -1.73
CA CYS A 18 -13.60 7.08 -1.94
C CYS A 18 -12.97 6.68 -3.28
N THR A 19 -12.81 7.63 -4.21
CA THR A 19 -12.17 7.40 -5.53
C THR A 19 -12.68 6.13 -6.22
N MET A 20 -14.01 6.03 -6.42
CA MET A 20 -14.68 4.89 -7.05
C MET A 20 -14.41 4.84 -8.57
N LYS A 21 -13.16 4.53 -8.96
CA LYS A 21 -12.67 4.41 -10.33
C LYS A 21 -12.84 3.00 -10.88
N LEU A 22 -12.51 2.80 -12.16
CA LEU A 22 -12.48 1.46 -12.77
C LEU A 22 -11.45 0.57 -12.06
N ASN A 23 -11.83 -0.67 -11.74
CA ASN A 23 -10.90 -1.77 -11.50
C ASN A 23 -10.80 -2.59 -12.79
N SER A 24 -9.71 -2.45 -13.55
CA SER A 24 -9.60 -3.10 -14.87
C SER A 24 -9.43 -4.61 -14.75
N SER A 25 -10.02 -5.39 -15.67
CA SER A 25 -9.84 -6.84 -15.69
C SER A 25 -8.38 -7.25 -15.87
N THR A 26 -7.62 -6.51 -16.67
CA THR A 26 -6.18 -6.77 -16.88
C THR A 26 -5.37 -6.53 -15.61
N GLU A 27 -5.75 -5.56 -14.78
CA GLU A 27 -5.10 -5.27 -13.49
C GLU A 27 -5.43 -6.32 -12.43
N LEU A 28 -6.67 -6.85 -12.46
CA LEU A 28 -7.14 -7.83 -11.47
C LEU A 28 -6.73 -9.26 -11.79
N MET A 29 -6.51 -9.62 -13.07
CA MET A 29 -6.20 -11.00 -13.47
C MET A 29 -4.98 -11.60 -12.73
N PRO A 30 -3.84 -10.91 -12.57
CA PRO A 30 -2.64 -11.49 -11.97
C PRO A 30 -2.78 -11.88 -10.49
N ILE A 31 -3.74 -11.30 -9.74
CA ILE A 31 -3.85 -11.53 -8.29
C ILE A 31 -4.18 -13.00 -7.94
N THR A 32 -4.71 -13.75 -8.91
CA THR A 32 -5.07 -15.17 -8.75
C THR A 32 -4.05 -16.13 -9.36
N TRP A 33 -3.01 -15.63 -10.03
CA TRP A 33 -1.92 -16.47 -10.53
C TRP A 33 -1.21 -17.14 -9.37
N ARG A 34 -0.73 -18.38 -9.56
CA ARG A 34 -0.14 -19.17 -8.47
C ARG A 34 1.16 -18.54 -7.96
N GLU A 35 1.88 -17.91 -8.88
CA GLU A 35 3.12 -17.17 -8.67
C GLU A 35 2.94 -15.97 -7.73
N PHE A 36 1.72 -15.44 -7.59
CA PHE A 36 1.39 -14.39 -6.62
C PHE A 36 0.60 -14.95 -5.42
N SER A 37 -0.49 -15.67 -5.66
CA SER A 37 -1.44 -16.10 -4.62
C SER A 37 -0.97 -17.23 -3.71
N SER A 38 0.04 -18.01 -4.12
CA SER A 38 0.44 -19.25 -3.45
C SER A 38 1.87 -19.24 -2.90
N ILE A 39 2.43 -18.05 -2.65
CA ILE A 39 3.72 -17.88 -1.99
C ILE A 39 3.48 -17.54 -0.51
N HIS A 40 4.11 -18.29 0.39
CA HIS A 40 4.06 -17.97 1.83
C HIS A 40 4.94 -16.73 2.12
N PRO A 41 4.50 -15.77 2.94
CA PRO A 41 5.23 -14.50 3.15
C PRO A 41 6.64 -14.66 3.74
N PHE A 42 6.92 -15.79 4.40
CA PHE A 42 8.22 -16.08 5.01
C PHE A 42 9.06 -17.12 4.25
N VAL A 43 8.84 -17.29 2.93
CA VAL A 43 9.76 -18.08 2.12
C VAL A 43 11.15 -17.44 2.06
N PRO A 44 12.21 -18.23 1.88
CA PRO A 44 13.51 -17.72 1.46
C PRO A 44 13.42 -16.78 0.25
N LEU A 45 14.21 -15.70 0.24
CA LEU A 45 14.09 -14.62 -0.76
C LEU A 45 14.37 -15.07 -2.19
N ASP A 46 15.14 -16.14 -2.39
CA ASP A 46 15.40 -16.75 -3.69
C ASP A 46 14.10 -17.29 -4.35
N GLN A 47 13.11 -17.68 -3.56
CA GLN A 47 11.79 -18.13 -4.04
C GLN A 47 10.83 -16.98 -4.39
N ALA A 48 11.15 -15.74 -3.98
CA ALA A 48 10.30 -14.56 -4.13
C ALA A 48 10.93 -13.44 -4.98
N GLN A 49 11.90 -13.76 -5.85
CA GLN A 49 12.60 -12.76 -6.68
C GLN A 49 11.66 -11.95 -7.58
N GLY A 50 10.58 -12.56 -8.09
CA GLY A 50 9.54 -11.86 -8.85
C GLY A 50 8.87 -10.75 -8.03
N TYR A 51 8.50 -11.04 -6.77
CA TYR A 51 7.97 -10.04 -5.84
C TYR A 51 8.99 -8.94 -5.54
N GLN A 52 10.26 -9.30 -5.37
CA GLN A 52 11.32 -8.32 -5.14
C GLN A 52 11.48 -7.33 -6.30
N GLN A 53 11.37 -7.82 -7.54
CA GLN A 53 11.35 -6.95 -8.71
C GLN A 53 10.10 -6.06 -8.74
N LEU A 54 8.93 -6.63 -8.47
CA LEU A 54 7.66 -5.89 -8.42
C LEU A 54 7.73 -4.74 -7.40
N PHE A 55 8.21 -5.00 -6.19
CA PHE A 55 8.30 -3.97 -5.15
C PHE A 55 9.24 -2.83 -5.54
N ARG A 56 10.42 -3.15 -6.10
CA ARG A 56 11.37 -2.11 -6.56
C ARG A 56 10.81 -1.24 -7.67
N GLN A 57 10.08 -1.84 -8.62
CA GLN A 57 9.47 -1.09 -9.71
C GLN A 57 8.36 -0.18 -9.19
N LEU A 58 7.47 -0.72 -8.34
CA LEU A 58 6.40 0.05 -7.75
C LEU A 58 6.90 1.19 -6.85
N GLU A 59 7.90 0.93 -6.01
CA GLU A 59 8.56 1.97 -5.20
C GLU A 59 9.12 3.08 -6.08
N ARG A 60 9.88 2.73 -7.12
CA ARG A 60 10.44 3.71 -8.06
C ARG A 60 9.35 4.59 -8.69
N ASP A 61 8.30 3.97 -9.22
CA ASP A 61 7.23 4.70 -9.89
C ASP A 61 6.47 5.61 -8.92
N LEU A 62 6.24 5.16 -7.67
CA LEU A 62 5.61 5.97 -6.64
C LEU A 62 6.51 7.12 -6.16
N CYS A 63 7.82 6.90 -6.02
CA CYS A 63 8.78 7.97 -5.73
C CYS A 63 8.75 9.04 -6.83
N GLU A 64 8.76 8.65 -8.10
CA GLU A 64 8.68 9.59 -9.23
C GLU A 64 7.37 10.41 -9.20
N ILE A 65 6.23 9.78 -8.90
CA ILE A 65 4.92 10.46 -8.84
C ILE A 65 4.85 11.44 -7.66
N THR A 66 5.42 11.10 -6.51
CA THR A 66 5.25 11.83 -5.26
C THR A 66 6.40 12.79 -4.91
N GLY A 67 7.58 12.57 -5.47
CA GLY A 67 8.80 13.31 -5.16
C GLY A 67 9.48 12.89 -3.85
N TYR A 68 9.10 11.75 -3.25
CA TYR A 68 9.80 11.19 -2.10
C TYR A 68 11.04 10.39 -2.51
N ASP A 69 12.01 10.28 -1.60
CA ASP A 69 13.24 9.49 -1.83
C ASP A 69 13.01 7.96 -1.71
N ALA A 70 12.04 7.53 -0.89
CA ALA A 70 11.77 6.11 -0.63
C ALA A 70 10.29 5.87 -0.23
N ILE A 71 9.78 4.65 -0.45
CA ILE A 71 8.41 4.25 -0.10
C ILE A 71 8.40 2.93 0.66
N SER A 72 7.66 2.87 1.77
CA SER A 72 7.36 1.61 2.46
C SER A 72 6.03 1.01 1.99
N LEU A 73 6.05 -0.24 1.53
CA LEU A 73 4.86 -1.00 1.14
C LEU A 73 4.26 -1.84 2.28
N GLN A 74 4.73 -1.66 3.52
CA GLN A 74 4.27 -2.42 4.69
C GLN A 74 2.87 -2.03 5.20
N PRO A 75 2.47 -0.74 5.23
CA PRO A 75 1.14 -0.34 5.69
C PRO A 75 0.04 -0.82 4.73
N ASN A 76 -0.96 -1.54 5.23
CA ASN A 76 -1.99 -2.17 4.38
C ASN A 76 -3.31 -1.37 4.28
N SER A 77 -3.31 -0.14 4.81
CA SER A 77 -4.44 0.80 4.74
C SER A 77 -3.93 2.24 4.92
N GLY A 78 -4.73 3.22 4.50
CA GLY A 78 -4.38 4.64 4.67
C GLY A 78 -4.14 5.03 6.13
N ALA A 79 -5.02 4.62 7.04
CA ALA A 79 -4.88 4.90 8.47
C ALA A 79 -3.61 4.29 9.09
N GLN A 80 -3.21 3.08 8.66
CA GLN A 80 -1.92 2.52 9.09
C GLN A 80 -0.73 3.28 8.50
N GLY A 81 -0.85 3.80 7.27
CA GLY A 81 0.17 4.65 6.66
C GLY A 81 0.40 5.93 7.46
N GLU A 82 -0.67 6.59 7.89
CA GLU A 82 -0.60 7.77 8.77
C GLU A 82 0.08 7.45 10.10
N TYR A 83 -0.32 6.36 10.76
CA TYR A 83 0.31 5.91 12.00
C TYR A 83 1.81 5.61 11.81
N ALA A 84 2.17 4.88 10.76
CA ALA A 84 3.57 4.56 10.46
C ALA A 84 4.40 5.83 10.18
N GLY A 85 3.83 6.80 9.46
CA GLY A 85 4.46 8.10 9.20
C GLY A 85 4.71 8.88 10.49
N LEU A 86 3.73 8.97 11.38
CA LEU A 86 3.88 9.62 12.68
C LEU A 86 4.92 8.90 13.55
N ALA A 87 4.94 7.57 13.55
CA ALA A 87 5.93 6.78 14.27
C ALA A 87 7.36 6.99 13.73
N ALA A 88 7.52 7.12 12.41
CA ALA A 88 8.80 7.43 11.78
C ALA A 88 9.29 8.83 12.15
N ILE A 89 8.41 9.84 12.13
CA ILE A 89 8.73 11.21 12.56
C ILE A 89 9.15 11.22 14.03
N LYS A 90 8.40 10.54 14.91
CA LYS A 90 8.74 10.42 16.34
C LYS A 90 10.13 9.79 16.53
N THR A 91 10.41 8.70 15.83
CA THR A 91 11.71 8.02 15.90
C THR A 91 12.85 8.94 15.43
N TYR A 92 12.62 9.74 14.37
CA TYR A 92 13.58 10.72 13.87
C TYR A 92 13.83 11.85 14.88
N LEU A 93 12.79 12.40 15.51
CA LEU A 93 12.93 13.43 16.55
C LEU A 93 13.70 12.90 17.76
N ASN A 94 13.38 11.68 18.21
CA ASN A 94 14.10 11.02 19.30
C ASN A 94 15.59 10.83 18.96
N PHE A 95 15.89 10.45 17.70
CA PHE A 95 17.27 10.35 17.22
C PHE A 95 18.00 11.70 17.24
N LYS A 96 17.31 12.81 16.96
CA LYS A 96 17.85 14.17 17.07
C LYS A 96 17.91 14.71 18.50
N GLY A 97 17.35 14.01 19.47
CA GLY A 97 17.21 14.51 20.85
C GLY A 97 16.13 15.59 21.02
N GLU A 98 15.22 15.73 20.06
CA GLU A 98 14.10 16.68 20.06
C GLU A 98 12.83 16.01 20.61
N ASP A 99 12.96 15.26 21.71
CA ASP A 99 11.86 14.50 22.29
C ASP A 99 10.79 15.44 22.84
N THR A 100 9.57 15.30 22.33
CA THR A 100 8.39 15.99 22.81
C THR A 100 7.46 14.92 23.39
N GLU A 101 7.38 14.90 24.72
CA GLU A 101 6.61 13.98 25.59
C GLU A 101 5.07 13.97 25.34
N GLN A 102 4.57 14.23 24.14
CA GLN A 102 3.15 14.50 23.89
C GLN A 102 2.53 13.98 22.58
N PHE A 103 3.24 13.19 21.79
CA PHE A 103 2.63 12.55 20.62
C PHE A 103 2.38 11.05 20.89
N VAL A 104 1.32 10.80 21.66
CA VAL A 104 0.21 9.81 21.56
C VAL A 104 -0.63 9.92 22.84
#